data_AF-A0A7W1R950-F1
#
_entry.id   AF-A0A7W1R950-F1
#
_cell.length_a   1.000
_cell.length_b   1.000
_cell.length_c   1.000
_cell.angle_alpha   90.00
_cell.angle_beta   90.00
_cell.angle_gamma   90.00
#
_symmetry.space_group_name_H-M   'P 1'
#
loop_
_entity.id
_entity.type
_entity.pdbx_description
1 polymer ?
#
loop_
_entity_poly.entity_id
_entity_poly.type
_entity_poly.pdbx_seq_one_letter_code
_entity_poly.pdbx_strand_id
1 'polypeptide(L)' 'LSEYAHTLSFWWASTGLEYFRGYLQNLRRTTRADISRYVTTYIQGKPHIGVALISEEAQQKAQLKPEDLTGQ' A
#
# COMPACT_ATOMS: atom_id res chain seq x y z
N LEU A 1 -17.13 17.84 16.38
CA LEU A 1 -17.63 16.58 16.96
C LEU A 1 -17.96 15.52 15.90
N SER A 2 -18.74 15.85 14.86
CA SER A 2 -19.14 14.89 13.81
C SER A 2 -17.94 14.22 13.09
N GLU A 3 -16.96 15.00 12.63
CA GLU A 3 -15.80 14.47 11.88
C GLU A 3 -14.94 13.48 12.71
N TYR A 4 -14.75 13.79 14.00
CA TYR A 4 -14.02 12.92 14.92
C TYR A 4 -14.75 11.59 15.14
N ALA A 5 -16.09 11.63 15.28
CA ALA A 5 -16.90 10.44 15.42
C ALA A 5 -16.89 9.58 14.13
N HIS A 6 -16.95 10.21 12.95
CA HIS A 6 -16.86 9.52 11.66
C HIS A 6 -15.49 8.84 11.47
N THR A 7 -14.41 9.57 11.74
CA THR A 7 -13.05 9.06 11.64
C THR A 7 -12.85 7.87 12.59
N LEU A 8 -13.24 8.02 13.86
CA LEU A 8 -13.09 6.95 14.85
C LEU A 8 -13.91 5.69 14.49
N SER A 9 -15.14 5.86 14.01
CA SER A 9 -16.02 4.74 13.65
C SER A 9 -15.54 3.98 12.41
N PHE A 10 -15.09 4.71 11.37
CA PHE A 10 -14.52 4.13 10.16
C PHE A 10 -13.29 3.27 10.48
N TRP A 11 -12.39 3.82 11.30
CA TRP A 11 -11.14 3.17 11.64
C TRP A 11 -11.33 2.00 12.61
N TRP A 12 -12.29 2.11 13.54
CA TRP A 12 -12.64 1.01 14.43
C TRP A 12 -13.14 -0.21 13.65
N ALA A 13 -14.01 0.00 12.65
CA ALA A 13 -14.52 -1.08 11.80
C ALA A 13 -13.44 -1.73 10.91
N SER A 14 -12.39 -0.99 10.56
CA SER A 14 -11.38 -1.45 9.58
C SER A 14 -10.19 -2.18 10.20
N THR A 15 -9.83 -1.86 11.45
CA THR A 15 -8.53 -2.31 12.04
C THR A 15 -8.60 -2.67 13.53
N GLY A 16 -9.76 -2.47 14.18
CA GLY A 16 -9.95 -2.75 15.60
C GLY A 16 -9.26 -1.75 16.54
N LEU A 17 -9.74 -1.66 17.78
CA LEU A 17 -9.19 -0.73 18.78
C LEU A 17 -7.73 -1.03 19.15
N GLU A 18 -7.34 -2.31 19.06
CA GLU A 18 -6.00 -2.77 19.42
C GLU A 18 -4.92 -2.23 18.49
N TYR A 19 -5.25 -2.05 17.20
CA TYR A 19 -4.35 -1.42 16.24
C TYR A 19 -3.96 0.01 16.69
N PHE A 20 -4.94 0.82 17.10
CA PHE A 20 -4.68 2.20 17.55
C PHE A 20 -3.90 2.27 18.85
N ARG A 21 -4.17 1.36 19.80
CA ARG A 21 -3.43 1.29 21.07
C ARG A 21 -1.93 1.13 20.85
N GLY A 22 -1.54 0.29 19.91
CA GLY A 22 -0.13 0.01 19.60
C GLY A 22 0.50 0.91 18.54
N TYR A 23 -0.29 1.67 17.77
CA TYR A 23 0.18 2.28 16.51
C TYR A 23 1.43 3.14 16.67
N LEU A 24 1.40 4.16 17.54
CA LEU A 24 2.53 5.07 17.74
C LEU A 24 3.75 4.35 18.35
N GLN A 25 3.52 3.41 19.27
CA GLN A 25 4.61 2.64 19.89
C GLN A 25 5.29 1.75 18.86
N ASN A 26 4.52 1.05 18.03
CA ASN A 26 5.03 0.20 16.97
C ASN A 26 5.77 1.02 15.91
N LEU A 27 5.21 2.16 15.50
CA LEU A 27 5.84 3.05 14.52
C LEU A 27 7.20 3.57 14.99
N ARG A 28 7.32 3.93 16.28
CA ARG A 28 8.60 4.34 16.88
C ARG A 28 9.60 3.20 17.06
N ARG A 29 9.12 1.97 17.21
CA ARG A 29 9.95 0.77 17.38
C ARG A 29 10.54 0.27 16.06
N THR A 30 9.87 0.55 14.93
CA THR A 30 10.31 0.10 13.60
C THR A 30 11.69 0.66 13.24
N THR A 31 12.64 -0.23 12.99
CA THR A 31 14.02 0.15 12.65
C THR A 31 14.24 0.19 11.14
N ARG A 32 15.34 0.81 10.70
CA ARG A 32 15.77 0.76 9.29
C ARG A 32 16.02 -0.68 8.81
N ALA A 33 16.52 -1.55 9.68
CA ALA A 33 16.73 -2.96 9.36
C ALA A 33 15.40 -3.70 9.13
N ASP A 34 14.36 -3.38 9.90
CA ASP A 34 13.02 -3.93 9.68
C ASP A 34 12.44 -3.52 8.34
N ILE A 35 12.58 -2.25 7.97
CA ILE A 35 12.15 -1.72 6.67
C ILE A 35 12.91 -2.42 5.54
N SER A 36 14.24 -2.48 5.65
CA SER A 36 15.08 -3.14 4.64
C SER A 36 14.67 -4.59 4.45
N ARG A 37 14.50 -5.34 5.55
CA ARG A 37 14.06 -6.72 5.53
C ARG A 37 12.71 -6.87 4.84
N TYR A 38 11.72 -6.04 5.20
CA TYR A 38 10.39 -6.09 4.58
C TYR A 38 10.46 -5.85 3.06
N VAL A 39 11.19 -4.81 2.64
CA VAL A 39 11.36 -4.47 1.21
C VAL A 39 12.02 -5.61 0.46
N THR A 40 13.12 -6.17 0.95
CA THR A 40 13.81 -7.27 0.26
C THR A 40 13.01 -8.57 0.25
N THR A 41 12.17 -8.80 1.26
CA THR A 41 11.38 -10.03 1.36
C THR A 41 10.13 -9.99 0.49
N TYR A 42 9.49 -8.83 0.33
CA TYR A 42 8.16 -8.77 -0.27
C TYR A 42 8.01 -7.80 -1.44
N ILE A 43 8.93 -6.86 -1.64
CA ILE A 43 8.78 -5.81 -2.66
C ILE A 43 9.85 -5.94 -3.74
N GLN A 44 11.12 -5.85 -3.37
CA GLN A 44 12.21 -5.76 -4.32
C GLN A 44 12.50 -7.11 -4.98
N GLY A 45 12.52 -7.11 -6.32
CA GLY A 45 12.78 -8.30 -7.13
C GLY A 45 11.77 -9.43 -6.88
N LYS A 46 10.54 -9.06 -6.48
CA LYS A 46 9.43 -9.99 -6.34
C LYS A 46 8.47 -9.83 -7.51
N PRO A 47 7.92 -10.94 -8.02
CA PRO A 47 6.91 -10.90 -9.06
C PRO A 47 5.74 -10.02 -8.61
N HIS A 48 5.33 -9.09 -9.47
CA HIS A 48 4.23 -8.19 -9.20
C HIS A 48 3.40 -7.93 -10.46
N ILE A 49 2.15 -7.51 -10.24
CA ILE A 49 1.22 -7.15 -11.31
C ILE A 49 0.89 -5.66 -11.15
N GLY A 50 1.30 -4.87 -12.12
CA GLY A 50 0.85 -3.49 -12.29
C GLY A 50 -0.53 -3.46 -12.92
N VAL A 51 -1.38 -2.53 -12.46
CA VAL A 51 -2.70 -2.28 -13.07
C VAL A 51 -2.74 -0.83 -13.49
N ALA A 52 -3.00 -0.59 -14.77
CA ALA A 52 -3.14 0.74 -15.34
C ALA A 52 -4.57 0.91 -15.88
N LEU A 53 -5.28 1.91 -15.36
CA LEU A 53 -6.57 2.34 -15.91
C LEU A 53 -6.31 3.57 -16.78
N ILE A 54 -6.37 3.40 -18.10
CA ILE A 54 -6.07 4.45 -19.08
C ILE A 54 -7.09 4.43 -20.22
N SER A 55 -7.25 5.56 -20.91
CA SER A 55 -8.06 5.62 -22.13
C SER A 55 -7.35 4.91 -23.29
N GLU A 56 -8.12 4.46 -24.29
CA GLU A 56 -7.56 3.82 -25.49
C GLU A 56 -6.54 4.72 -26.20
N GLU A 57 -6.82 6.02 -26.31
CA GLU A 57 -5.90 6.98 -26.92
C GLU A 57 -4.56 7.07 -26.17
N ALA A 58 -4.60 7.08 -24.84
CA ALA A 58 -3.40 7.09 -24.01
C ALA A 58 -2.63 5.77 -24.12
N GLN A 59 -3.32 4.64 -24.19
CA GLN A 59 -2.71 3.32 -24.38
C GLN A 59 -1.97 3.24 -25.72
N GLN A 60 -2.59 3.73 -26.80
CA GLN A 60 -1.99 3.73 -28.14
C GLN A 60 -0.75 4.63 -28.21
N LYS A 61 -0.79 5.81 -27.59
CA LYS A 61 0.37 6.72 -27.52
C LYS A 61 1.52 6.14 -26.68
N ALA A 62 1.19 5.53 -25.55
CA ALA A 62 2.17 4.94 -24.65
C ALA A 62 2.69 3.57 -25.12
N GLN A 63 2.02 2.94 -26.09
CA GLN A 63 2.33 1.60 -26.62
C GLN A 63 2.42 0.52 -25.53
N LEU A 64 1.64 0.69 -24.46
CA LEU A 64 1.65 -0.21 -23.30
C LEU A 64 1.12 -1.59 -23.68
N LYS A 65 1.94 -2.62 -23.40
CA LYS A 65 1.60 -4.04 -23.57
C LYS A 65 1.34 -4.70 -22.22
N PRO A 66 0.60 -5.81 -22.18
CA PRO A 66 0.39 -6.57 -20.94
C PRO A 66 1.69 -7.00 -20.26
N GLU A 67 2.73 -7.28 -21.05
CA GLU A 67 4.06 -7.67 -20.56
C GLU A 67 4.74 -6.55 -19.76
N ASP A 68 4.49 -5.28 -20.09
CA ASP A 68 5.04 -4.12 -19.39
C ASP A 68 4.43 -3.96 -17.97
N LEU A 69 3.28 -4.59 -17.74
CA LEU A 69 2.57 -4.58 -16.46
C LEU A 69 2.97 -5.75 -15.56
N THR A 70 3.76 -6.69 -16.05
CA THR A 70 4.26 -7.83 -15.27
C THR A 70 5.73 -7.63 -14.98
N GLY A 71 6.08 -7.33 -13.73
CA GLY A 71 7.47 -7.28 -13.31
C GLY A 71 7.94 -8.64 -12.81
N GLN A 72 9.07 -9.12 -13.33
CA GLN A 72 9.76 -10.31 -12.82
C GLN A 72 10.57 -10.01 -11.55
#